data_AF-A0A353BHN5-F1
#
_entry.id   AF-A0A353BHN5-F1
#
_cell.length_a   1.000
_cell.length_b   1.000
_cell.length_c   1.000
_cell.angle_alpha   90.00
_cell.angle_beta   90.00
_cell.angle_gamma   90.00
#
_symmetry.space_group_name_H-M   'P 1'
#
loop_
_entity.id
_entity.type
_entity.pdbx_description
1 polymer ?
#
loop_
_entity_poly.entity_id
_entity_poly.type
_entity_poly.pdbx_seq_one_letter_code
_entity_poly.pdbx_strand_id
1 'polypeptide(L)'
;MTRMLCYVFILAVSPSLSPAQHRCFFGNLHAHCGYSDGQSTPDTAFAYARDVAGIDIQALTDHNNGGLGYTISPENYLNVRLVADTMTVPGVFVALAGMEIGNMGYSGFGHLNAFETELSPYFNTAGELVNCYQWLESKGCPAMFNHPAAGEDNNFNDLHFYLEYAQSMDLIEV
;
A
#
# COMPACT_ATOMS: atom_id res chain seq x y z
N MET A 1 -44.31 -44.54 -39.75
CA MET A 1 -44.28 -43.93 -38.40
C MET A 1 -42.85 -43.98 -37.89
N THR A 2 -42.08 -42.92 -38.15
CA THR A 2 -40.64 -42.87 -37.90
C THR A 2 -40.40 -42.35 -36.49
N ARG A 3 -39.86 -43.18 -35.59
CA ARG A 3 -39.48 -42.75 -34.24
C ARG A 3 -38.16 -41.97 -34.33
N MET A 4 -38.23 -40.68 -34.02
CA MET A 4 -37.06 -39.81 -33.88
C MET A 4 -36.37 -40.13 -32.55
N LEU A 5 -35.13 -40.61 -32.61
CA LEU A 5 -34.30 -40.86 -31.44
C LEU A 5 -33.55 -39.56 -31.10
N CYS A 6 -33.98 -38.86 -30.05
CA CYS A 6 -33.26 -37.70 -29.52
C CYS A 6 -32.04 -38.18 -28.72
N TYR A 7 -30.84 -37.98 -29.25
CA TYR A 7 -29.61 -38.07 -28.47
C TYR A 7 -29.41 -36.73 -27.74
N VAL A 8 -29.66 -36.70 -26.44
CA VAL A 8 -29.19 -35.60 -25.59
C VAL A 8 -27.76 -35.94 -25.20
N PHE A 9 -26.80 -35.27 -25.83
CA PHE A 9 -25.43 -35.21 -25.33
C PHE A 9 -25.43 -34.32 -24.09
N ILE A 10 -25.40 -34.93 -22.91
CA ILE A 10 -25.00 -34.21 -21.69
C ILE A 10 -23.49 -34.04 -21.81
N LEU A 11 -23.06 -32.86 -22.24
CA LEU A 11 -21.69 -32.41 -21.98
C LEU A 11 -21.58 -32.19 -20.47
N ALA A 12 -21.13 -33.21 -19.76
CA ALA A 12 -20.57 -33.03 -18.43
C ALA A 12 -19.32 -32.16 -18.60
N VAL A 13 -19.47 -30.85 -18.47
CA VAL A 13 -18.34 -29.95 -18.27
C VAL A 13 -17.83 -30.26 -16.88
N SER A 14 -16.75 -31.05 -16.83
CA SER A 14 -15.99 -31.30 -15.60
C SER A 14 -15.58 -29.95 -15.01
N PRO A 15 -15.94 -29.60 -13.77
CA PRO A 15 -15.24 -28.52 -13.10
C PRO A 15 -13.87 -29.06 -12.71
N SER A 16 -12.88 -28.95 -13.59
CA SER A 16 -11.49 -29.00 -13.15
C SER A 16 -11.21 -27.70 -12.43
N LEU A 17 -11.63 -27.61 -11.16
CA LEU A 17 -11.07 -26.65 -10.23
C LEU A 17 -9.60 -27.05 -10.04
N SER A 18 -8.71 -26.50 -10.87
CA SER A 18 -7.30 -26.52 -10.52
C SER A 18 -7.20 -25.84 -9.16
N PRO A 19 -6.46 -26.41 -8.18
CA PRO A 19 -6.20 -25.68 -6.94
C PRO A 19 -5.66 -24.31 -7.33
N ALA A 20 -6.20 -23.24 -6.73
CA ALA A 20 -5.76 -21.89 -7.01
C ALA A 20 -4.24 -21.83 -6.87
N GLN A 21 -3.55 -21.62 -7.98
CA GLN A 21 -2.09 -21.54 -7.99
C GLN A 21 -1.73 -20.16 -7.44
N HIS A 22 -1.47 -20.10 -6.15
CA HIS A 22 -0.97 -18.88 -5.52
C HIS A 22 0.47 -18.65 -5.99
N ARG A 23 0.75 -17.44 -6.46
CA ARG A 23 2.11 -16.98 -6.76
C ARG A 23 2.60 -16.18 -5.57
N CYS A 24 3.82 -16.45 -5.13
CA CYS A 24 4.49 -15.59 -4.16
C CYS A 24 5.13 -14.41 -4.87
N PHE A 25 5.04 -13.24 -4.24
CA PHE A 25 5.69 -12.02 -4.70
C PHE A 25 6.53 -11.47 -3.55
N PHE A 26 7.71 -10.96 -3.87
CA PHE A 26 8.58 -10.25 -2.94
C PHE A 26 8.36 -8.77 -3.13
N GLY A 27 7.95 -8.09 -2.06
CA GLY A 27 7.62 -6.67 -2.10
C GLY A 27 8.35 -5.89 -1.02
N ASN A 28 8.66 -4.64 -1.33
CA ASN A 28 9.03 -3.63 -0.35
C ASN A 28 7.91 -2.58 -0.31
N LEU A 29 7.14 -2.56 0.77
CA LEU A 29 5.95 -1.71 0.92
C LEU A 29 6.22 -0.43 1.74
N HIS A 30 7.47 -0.19 2.13
CA HIS A 30 7.86 0.97 2.91
C HIS A 30 9.26 1.45 2.49
N ALA A 31 9.33 2.53 1.72
CA ALA A 31 10.60 3.11 1.29
C ALA A 31 10.47 4.57 0.88
N HIS A 32 11.57 5.31 0.99
CA HIS A 32 11.59 6.76 0.79
C HIS A 32 12.53 7.10 -0.36
N CYS A 33 12.19 8.10 -1.17
CA CYS A 33 13.12 8.68 -2.14
C CYS A 33 13.64 10.04 -1.63
N GLY A 34 14.38 10.76 -2.46
CA GLY A 34 14.93 12.08 -2.12
C GLY A 34 13.89 13.20 -1.97
N TYR A 35 12.59 12.89 -1.90
CA TYR A 35 11.52 13.87 -1.69
C TYR A 35 11.12 14.05 -0.23
N SER A 36 11.56 13.15 0.65
CA SER A 36 11.57 13.33 2.10
C SER A 36 12.98 13.11 2.63
N ASP A 37 13.25 11.98 3.27
CA ASP A 37 14.51 11.64 3.94
C ASP A 37 15.27 10.47 3.30
N GLY A 38 14.74 9.94 2.20
CA GLY A 38 15.42 8.96 1.37
C GLY A 38 16.49 9.57 0.47
N GLN A 39 16.93 8.79 -0.52
CA GLN A 39 17.96 9.20 -1.47
C GLN A 39 17.52 8.95 -2.90
N SER A 40 18.15 9.68 -3.83
CA SER A 40 17.92 9.58 -5.29
C SER A 40 16.48 9.93 -5.71
N THR A 41 16.21 9.83 -7.01
CA THR A 41 14.90 10.13 -7.59
C THR A 41 13.98 8.90 -7.57
N PRO A 42 12.65 9.08 -7.69
CA PRO A 42 11.70 7.96 -7.78
C PRO A 42 12.05 6.96 -8.89
N ASP A 43 12.47 7.43 -10.07
CA ASP A 43 12.85 6.57 -11.20
C ASP A 43 14.06 5.69 -10.86
N THR A 44 15.05 6.24 -10.16
CA THR A 44 16.23 5.50 -9.72
C THR A 44 15.85 4.45 -8.68
N ALA A 45 14.98 4.79 -7.72
CA ALA A 45 14.54 3.87 -6.69
C ALA A 45 13.74 2.69 -7.27
N PHE A 46 12.77 2.95 -8.15
CA PHE A 46 12.00 1.90 -8.81
C PHE A 46 12.86 1.04 -9.74
N ALA A 47 13.77 1.66 -10.51
CA ALA A 47 14.69 0.92 -11.37
C ALA A 47 15.61 0.00 -10.56
N TYR A 48 16.12 0.48 -9.42
CA TYR A 48 16.94 -0.33 -8.53
C TYR A 48 16.16 -1.52 -7.98
N ALA A 49 14.95 -1.29 -7.48
CA ALA A 49 14.09 -2.36 -6.95
C ALA A 49 13.85 -3.46 -7.99
N ARG A 50 13.49 -3.07 -9.22
CA ARG A 50 13.21 -4.00 -10.32
C ARG A 50 14.47 -4.70 -10.84
N ASP A 51 15.50 -3.92 -11.19
CA ASP A 51 16.61 -4.40 -12.02
C ASP A 51 17.82 -4.90 -11.20
N VAL A 52 17.94 -4.47 -9.94
CA VAL A 52 19.07 -4.81 -9.06
C VAL A 52 18.65 -5.66 -7.88
N ALA A 53 17.65 -5.20 -7.10
CA ALA A 53 17.15 -5.97 -5.96
C ALA A 53 16.34 -7.20 -6.42
N GLY A 54 15.72 -7.12 -7.60
CA GLY A 54 14.95 -8.22 -8.19
C GLY A 54 13.68 -8.53 -7.42
N ILE A 55 13.06 -7.53 -6.80
CA ILE A 55 11.77 -7.65 -6.12
C ILE A 55 10.62 -7.36 -7.09
N ASP A 56 9.45 -7.94 -6.82
CA ASP A 56 8.27 -7.84 -7.68
C ASP A 56 7.47 -6.55 -7.45
N ILE A 57 7.53 -5.99 -6.25
CA ILE A 57 6.71 -4.83 -5.84
C ILE A 57 7.58 -3.84 -5.05
N GLN A 58 7.48 -2.56 -5.38
CA GLN A 58 8.09 -1.47 -4.60
C GLN A 58 7.05 -0.37 -4.40
N ALA A 59 6.83 0.05 -3.15
CA ALA A 59 6.12 1.27 -2.83
C ALA A 59 7.13 2.37 -2.46
N LEU A 60 6.92 3.59 -2.96
CA LEU A 60 7.55 4.78 -2.41
C LEU A 60 6.52 5.52 -1.56
N THR A 61 6.87 5.73 -0.30
CA THR A 61 6.00 6.20 0.79
C THR A 61 6.66 7.33 1.56
N ASP A 62 7.21 8.31 0.84
CA ASP A 62 7.82 9.49 1.45
C ASP A 62 6.89 10.14 2.50
N HIS A 63 7.51 10.69 3.55
CA HIS A 63 6.82 11.35 4.65
C HIS A 63 5.90 12.49 4.18
N ASN A 64 4.66 12.52 4.67
CA ASN A 64 3.68 13.59 4.47
C ASN A 64 3.38 14.37 5.75
N ASN A 65 4.30 14.36 6.71
CA ASN A 65 4.01 14.70 8.12
C ASN A 65 5.19 15.35 8.87
N GLY A 66 6.37 15.43 8.25
CA GLY A 66 7.56 16.05 8.81
C GLY A 66 7.59 17.59 8.77
N GLY A 67 8.47 18.19 9.57
CA GLY A 67 8.77 19.62 9.49
C GLY A 67 9.37 20.04 8.14
N LEU A 68 9.75 21.32 8.01
CA LEU A 68 10.32 21.87 6.77
C LEU A 68 11.55 21.04 6.33
N GLY A 69 11.46 20.43 5.14
CA GLY A 69 12.52 19.60 4.55
C GLY A 69 12.32 18.09 4.67
N TYR A 70 11.34 17.62 5.45
CA TYR A 70 11.01 16.20 5.60
C TYR A 70 9.66 15.82 4.99
N THR A 71 8.82 16.78 4.61
CA THR A 71 7.50 16.52 4.01
C THR A 71 7.54 16.62 2.50
N ILE A 72 7.05 15.58 1.82
CA ILE A 72 6.84 15.58 0.38
C ILE A 72 5.87 16.70 -0.03
N SER A 73 6.21 17.44 -1.08
CA SER A 73 5.31 18.45 -1.63
C SER A 73 4.22 17.81 -2.51
N PRO A 74 3.07 18.48 -2.70
CA PRO A 74 2.05 18.02 -3.65
C PRO A 74 2.60 17.76 -5.06
N GLU A 75 3.41 18.66 -5.62
CA GLU A 75 4.09 18.44 -6.91
C GLU A 75 4.97 17.19 -6.92
N ASN A 76 5.77 16.96 -5.87
CA ASN A 76 6.64 15.80 -5.78
C ASN A 76 5.83 14.51 -5.66
N TYR A 77 4.73 14.51 -4.89
CA TYR A 77 3.84 13.36 -4.79
C TYR A 77 3.18 13.03 -6.14
N LEU A 78 2.72 14.04 -6.89
CA LEU A 78 2.22 13.85 -8.25
C LEU A 78 3.29 13.27 -9.17
N ASN A 79 4.56 13.67 -9.00
CA ASN A 79 5.66 13.08 -9.75
C ASN A 79 5.90 11.61 -9.36
N VAL A 80 5.87 11.24 -8.07
CA VAL A 80 5.97 9.83 -7.65
C VAL A 80 4.87 8.99 -8.29
N ARG A 81 3.62 9.47 -8.29
CA ARG A 81 2.50 8.79 -8.97
C ARG A 81 2.76 8.58 -10.45
N LEU A 82 3.16 9.63 -11.17
CA LEU A 82 3.49 9.56 -12.59
C LEU A 82 4.61 8.56 -12.86
N VAL A 83 5.69 8.59 -12.07
CA VAL A 83 6.81 7.68 -12.24
C VAL A 83 6.40 6.24 -11.91
N ALA A 84 5.62 6.00 -10.87
CA ALA A 84 5.12 4.66 -10.53
C ALA A 84 4.29 4.05 -11.68
N ASP A 85 3.38 4.84 -12.27
CA ASP A 85 2.60 4.42 -13.44
C ASP A 85 3.51 4.03 -14.63
N THR A 86 4.58 4.79 -14.87
CA THR A 86 5.50 4.53 -16.00
C THR A 86 6.49 3.40 -15.74
N MET A 87 6.86 3.16 -14.48
CA MET A 87 7.86 2.15 -14.10
C MET A 87 7.25 0.77 -13.87
N THR A 88 5.93 0.71 -13.66
CA THR A 88 5.18 -0.55 -13.63
C THR A 88 5.29 -1.29 -14.97
N VAL A 89 5.65 -2.57 -14.90
CA VAL A 89 5.75 -3.45 -16.07
C VAL A 89 4.78 -4.62 -15.85
N PRO A 90 3.64 -4.67 -16.56
CA PRO A 90 2.63 -5.70 -16.36
C PRO A 90 3.21 -7.12 -16.42
N GLY A 91 2.96 -7.89 -15.36
CA GLY A 91 3.45 -9.26 -15.21
C GLY A 91 4.91 -9.40 -14.78
N VAL A 92 5.63 -8.30 -14.57
CA VAL A 92 7.05 -8.28 -14.21
C VAL A 92 7.31 -7.50 -12.92
N PHE A 93 6.78 -6.27 -12.79
CA PHE A 93 7.07 -5.38 -11.66
C PHE A 93 5.92 -4.41 -11.42
N VAL A 94 5.57 -4.18 -10.15
CA VAL A 94 4.55 -3.22 -9.73
C VAL A 94 5.23 -2.11 -8.92
N ALA A 95 5.15 -0.88 -9.42
CA ALA A 95 5.53 0.31 -8.68
C ALA A 95 4.26 0.92 -8.06
N LEU A 96 4.30 1.22 -6.77
CA LEU A 96 3.20 1.84 -6.04
C LEU A 96 3.61 3.22 -5.55
N ALA A 97 2.71 4.18 -5.70
CA ALA A 97 2.85 5.49 -5.08
C ALA A 97 2.04 5.53 -3.78
N GLY A 98 2.69 5.86 -2.67
CA GLY A 98 2.07 6.01 -1.37
C GLY A 98 2.73 7.13 -0.57
N MET A 99 2.32 7.26 0.69
CA MET A 99 2.88 8.24 1.61
C MET A 99 2.89 7.68 3.02
N GLU A 100 3.87 8.09 3.82
CA GLU A 100 3.90 7.80 5.25
C GLU A 100 3.25 8.96 6.03
N ILE A 101 2.23 8.65 6.82
CA ILE A 101 1.36 9.56 7.57
C ILE A 101 1.57 9.33 9.06
N GLY A 102 1.48 10.39 9.88
CA GLY A 102 1.48 10.28 11.35
C GLY A 102 2.61 11.03 12.01
N ASN A 103 2.96 10.71 13.24
CA ASN A 103 4.21 11.18 13.84
C ASN A 103 4.57 10.23 14.98
N MET A 104 5.86 10.08 15.25
CA MET A 104 6.35 9.24 16.34
C MET A 104 6.25 9.96 17.70
N GLY A 105 6.34 9.18 18.78
CA GLY A 105 6.38 9.66 20.16
C GLY A 105 5.02 10.05 20.76
N TYR A 106 5.00 10.40 22.05
CA TYR A 106 3.77 10.66 22.84
C TYR A 106 2.77 11.64 22.23
N SER A 107 3.23 12.57 21.41
CA SER A 107 2.36 13.56 20.78
C SER A 107 1.68 13.04 19.51
N GLY A 108 2.24 12.02 18.84
CA GLY A 108 1.72 11.41 17.61
C GLY A 108 1.10 10.04 17.86
N PHE A 109 0.61 9.38 16.80
CA PHE A 109 -0.01 8.06 16.89
C PHE A 109 0.84 6.91 16.33
N GLY A 110 2.08 7.18 15.93
CA GLY A 110 2.88 6.27 15.10
C GLY A 110 2.81 6.64 13.62
N HIS A 111 3.37 5.80 12.75
CA HIS A 111 3.36 6.00 11.30
C HIS A 111 2.56 4.94 10.55
N LEU A 112 1.82 5.33 9.53
CA LEU A 112 1.15 4.39 8.64
C LEU A 112 1.36 4.77 7.19
N ASN A 113 1.39 3.79 6.31
CA ASN A 113 1.41 4.01 4.88
C ASN A 113 0.00 3.99 4.31
N ALA A 114 -0.28 4.91 3.39
CA ALA A 114 -1.45 4.90 2.52
C ALA A 114 -1.02 4.76 1.06
N PHE A 115 -1.57 3.79 0.34
CA PHE A 115 -1.15 3.47 -1.03
C PHE A 115 -2.20 3.91 -2.06
N GLU A 116 -1.75 4.32 -3.24
CA GLU A 116 -2.60 4.59 -4.41
C GLU A 116 -3.78 5.55 -4.17
N THR A 117 -3.53 6.61 -3.39
CA THR A 117 -4.53 7.64 -3.07
C THR A 117 -4.03 9.06 -3.38
N GLU A 118 -4.85 10.08 -3.18
CA GLU A 118 -4.40 11.48 -3.18
C GLU A 118 -3.62 11.80 -1.90
N LEU A 119 -2.75 12.82 -1.94
CA LEU A 119 -1.97 13.24 -0.77
C LEU A 119 -2.91 13.55 0.41
N SER A 120 -2.61 13.00 1.58
CA SER A 120 -3.46 13.16 2.76
C SER A 120 -3.37 14.58 3.32
N PRO A 121 -4.40 15.04 4.07
CA PRO A 121 -4.21 16.06 5.08
C PRO A 121 -3.10 15.66 6.06
N TYR A 122 -2.54 16.64 6.77
CA TYR A 122 -1.59 16.38 7.83
C TYR A 122 -2.32 15.88 9.08
N PHE A 123 -1.97 14.67 9.51
CA PHE A 123 -2.42 14.05 10.76
C PHE A 123 -1.18 13.81 11.63
N ASN A 124 -0.92 14.70 12.59
CA ASN A 124 0.37 14.75 13.29
C ASN A 124 0.25 14.49 14.79
N THR A 125 -0.99 14.43 15.31
CA THR A 125 -1.25 14.30 16.74
C THR A 125 -1.97 13.01 17.10
N ALA A 126 -1.73 12.49 18.30
CA ALA A 126 -2.34 11.26 18.80
C ALA A 126 -3.88 11.29 18.72
N GLY A 127 -4.50 12.46 18.94
CA GLY A 127 -5.94 12.65 18.88
C GLY A 127 -6.54 12.56 17.46
N GLU A 128 -5.71 12.54 16.42
CA GLU A 128 -6.14 12.51 15.01
C GLU A 128 -6.18 11.10 14.43
N LEU A 129 -5.78 10.06 15.18
CA LEU A 129 -5.72 8.68 14.69
C LEU A 129 -7.04 8.22 14.05
N VAL A 130 -8.17 8.43 14.75
CA VAL A 130 -9.49 8.05 14.24
C VAL A 130 -9.88 8.87 13.00
N ASN A 131 -9.51 10.15 12.94
CA ASN A 131 -9.77 10.97 11.75
C ASN A 131 -8.94 10.49 10.55
N CYS A 132 -7.70 10.04 10.80
CA CYS A 132 -6.86 9.45 9.79
C CYS A 132 -7.48 8.16 9.23
N TYR A 133 -7.97 7.26 10.08
CA TYR A 133 -8.69 6.07 9.65
C TYR A 133 -9.95 6.36 8.86
N GLN A 134 -10.76 7.34 9.31
CA GLN A 134 -11.95 7.78 8.57
C GLN A 134 -11.60 8.31 7.18
N TRP A 135 -10.49 9.05 7.08
CA TRP A 135 -10.00 9.52 5.79
C TRP A 135 -9.62 8.35 4.89
N LEU A 136 -8.81 7.39 5.37
CA LEU A 136 -8.41 6.20 4.62
C LEU A 136 -9.62 5.39 4.11
N GLU A 137 -10.58 5.12 5.01
CA GLU A 137 -11.83 4.42 4.66
C GLU A 137 -12.62 5.17 3.59
N SER A 138 -12.69 6.51 3.67
CA SER A 138 -13.33 7.32 2.63
C SER A 138 -12.65 7.27 1.27
N LYS A 139 -11.36 6.90 1.22
CA LYS A 139 -10.60 6.71 -0.01
C LYS A 139 -10.73 5.30 -0.58
N GLY A 140 -11.05 4.31 0.28
CA GLY A 140 -11.08 2.90 -0.12
C GLY A 140 -9.70 2.43 -0.62
N CYS A 141 -8.63 2.97 -0.05
CA CYS A 141 -7.27 2.65 -0.43
C CYS A 141 -6.63 1.69 0.58
N PRO A 142 -5.71 0.80 0.15
CA PRO A 142 -4.98 -0.03 1.09
C PRO A 142 -4.09 0.83 2.01
N ALA A 143 -3.97 0.43 3.26
CA ALA A 143 -3.08 1.07 4.21
C ALA A 143 -2.42 0.06 5.16
N MET A 144 -1.29 0.46 5.73
CA MET A 144 -0.41 -0.40 6.51
C MET A 144 0.06 0.31 7.76
N PHE A 145 0.06 -0.38 8.90
CA PHE A 145 0.77 0.07 10.09
C PHE A 145 2.28 -0.08 9.89
N ASN A 146 3.03 1.00 10.07
CA ASN A 146 4.48 0.97 9.95
C ASN A 146 5.13 0.74 11.31
N HIS A 147 6.16 -0.11 11.30
CA HIS A 147 7.09 -0.39 12.39
C HIS A 147 6.54 -0.26 13.83
N PRO A 148 5.38 -0.87 14.19
CA PRO A 148 4.89 -0.85 15.55
C PRO A 148 5.87 -1.61 16.46
N ALA A 149 6.47 -0.92 17.44
CA ALA A 149 7.44 -1.54 18.35
C ALA A 149 7.03 -1.40 19.82
N ALA A 150 7.34 -2.44 20.60
CA ALA A 150 7.09 -2.45 22.03
C ALA A 150 7.95 -1.38 22.73
N GLY A 151 7.29 -0.43 23.39
CA GLY A 151 7.97 0.68 24.09
C GLY A 151 8.13 1.95 23.26
N GLU A 152 7.67 1.96 22.00
CA GLU A 152 7.34 3.20 21.29
C GLU A 152 6.04 3.78 21.90
N ASP A 153 5.97 5.11 22.03
CA ASP A 153 4.81 5.75 22.64
C ASP A 153 3.58 5.74 21.72
N ASN A 154 2.38 5.68 22.33
CA ASN A 154 1.05 5.57 21.73
C ASN A 154 0.78 4.39 20.78
N ASN A 155 1.69 4.02 19.88
CA ASN A 155 1.61 2.83 19.01
C ASN A 155 0.19 2.55 18.44
N PHE A 156 -0.40 3.54 17.77
CA PHE A 156 -1.78 3.49 17.26
C PHE A 156 -2.84 3.21 18.34
N ASN A 157 -2.69 3.87 19.49
CA ASN A 157 -3.47 3.59 20.70
C ASN A 157 -3.31 2.12 21.15
N ASP A 158 -2.06 1.67 21.30
CA ASP A 158 -1.67 0.30 21.62
C ASP A 158 -2.32 -0.76 20.70
N LEU A 159 -2.32 -0.48 19.39
CA LEU A 159 -2.96 -1.30 18.35
C LEU A 159 -4.42 -1.64 18.69
N HIS A 160 -5.16 -0.69 19.26
CA HIS A 160 -6.58 -0.87 19.54
C HIS A 160 -7.32 -1.28 18.26
N PHE A 161 -8.07 -2.38 18.33
CA PHE A 161 -8.78 -2.88 17.16
C PHE A 161 -10.08 -2.11 16.91
N TYR A 162 -10.11 -1.34 15.82
CA TYR A 162 -11.29 -0.63 15.35
C TYR A 162 -11.97 -1.40 14.22
N LEU A 163 -13.04 -2.14 14.53
CA LEU A 163 -13.77 -2.97 13.55
C LEU A 163 -14.23 -2.19 12.31
N GLU A 164 -14.59 -0.92 12.47
CA GLU A 164 -15.06 -0.05 11.39
C GLU A 164 -14.01 0.19 10.30
N TYR A 165 -12.72 0.15 10.64
CA TYR A 165 -11.61 0.45 9.72
C TYR A 165 -10.78 -0.79 9.35
N ALA A 166 -11.22 -1.97 9.76
CA ALA A 166 -10.47 -3.22 9.61
C ALA A 166 -10.22 -3.63 8.14
N GLN A 167 -11.00 -3.09 7.19
CA GLN A 167 -10.77 -3.33 5.77
C GLN A 167 -9.73 -2.38 5.17
N SER A 168 -9.62 -1.15 5.70
CA SER A 168 -8.66 -0.17 5.22
C SER A 168 -7.27 -0.38 5.85
N MET A 169 -7.23 -0.80 7.11
CA MET A 169 -5.99 -1.04 7.87
C MET A 169 -5.76 -2.55 8.07
N ASP A 170 -5.43 -3.26 6.99
CA ASP A 170 -5.31 -4.72 6.97
C ASP A 170 -3.87 -5.26 6.84
N LEU A 171 -2.87 -4.35 6.79
CA LEU A 171 -1.45 -4.68 6.71
C LEU A 171 -0.67 -4.15 7.93
N ILE A 172 0.38 -4.88 8.33
CA ILE A 172 1.29 -4.49 9.41
C ILE A 172 2.74 -4.83 9.02
N GLU A 173 3.64 -3.87 9.17
CA GLU A 173 5.08 -4.07 9.04
C GLU A 173 5.64 -4.78 10.29
N VAL A 174 6.64 -5.66 10.08
CA VAL A 174 7.27 -6.48 11.13
C VAL A 174 8.78 -6.54 11.00
#